data_AF-A0A2G2K174-F1
#
_entry.id   AF-A0A2G2K174-F1
#
_cell.length_a   1.000
_cell.length_b   1.000
_cell.length_c   1.000
_cell.angle_alpha   90.00
_cell.angle_beta   90.00
_cell.angle_gamma   90.00
#
_symmetry.space_group_name_H-M   'P 1'
#
loop_
_entity.id
_entity.type
_entity.pdbx_description
1 polymer ?
#
loop_
_entity_poly.entity_id
_entity_poly.type
_entity_poly.pdbx_seq_one_letter_code
_entity_poly.pdbx_strand_id
1 'polypeptide(L)'
;MSEVTTSRNTITLQDAKEWTKLWQGNNPNHCKAFLIPAEDLTEVLKEMNILVQHPNGTYVLDENKLPNAGIRSYMAIDTTDGPGKDNGYGEKLVIVGTTYSDKTKVHSDIIKNQQDPTSKDSGIYDFTQPCPSTCDVTSPLFN
;
A
#
# COMPACT_ATOMS: atom_id res chain seq x y z
N MET A 1 -35.93 -1.36 7.93
CA MET A 1 -34.54 -1.74 7.59
C MET A 1 -33.89 -0.49 7.00
N SER A 2 -33.04 0.19 7.75
CA SER A 2 -32.29 1.34 7.25
C SER A 2 -31.05 0.82 6.51
N GLU A 3 -30.95 1.08 5.21
CA GLU A 3 -29.73 0.86 4.45
C GLU A 3 -28.62 1.73 5.04
N VAL A 4 -27.56 1.08 5.54
CA VAL A 4 -26.31 1.77 5.87
C VAL A 4 -25.62 2.06 4.54
N THR A 5 -25.80 3.27 4.02
CA THR A 5 -25.01 3.76 2.89
C THR A 5 -23.60 4.08 3.38
N THR A 6 -22.70 3.09 3.36
CA THR A 6 -21.27 3.31 3.58
C THR A 6 -20.76 4.16 2.43
N SER A 7 -20.51 5.46 2.64
CA SER A 7 -19.94 6.32 1.60
C SER A 7 -18.58 5.73 1.20
N ARG A 8 -18.43 5.31 -0.06
CA ARG A 8 -17.13 4.83 -0.53
C ARG A 8 -16.17 6.02 -0.55
N ASN A 9 -15.00 5.84 0.06
CA ASN A 9 -13.94 6.85 0.04
C ASN A 9 -13.21 6.79 -1.31
N THR A 10 -13.85 7.31 -2.35
CA THR A 10 -13.33 7.33 -3.73
C THR A 10 -13.33 8.74 -4.28
N ILE A 11 -12.34 9.07 -5.12
CA ILE A 11 -12.31 10.32 -5.90
C ILE A 11 -12.89 10.09 -7.30
N THR A 12 -13.17 11.18 -8.03
CA THR A 12 -13.63 11.08 -9.41
C THR A 12 -12.47 10.72 -10.35
N LEU A 13 -12.79 10.15 -11.53
CA LEU A 13 -11.79 9.91 -12.57
C LEU A 13 -11.14 11.22 -13.05
N GLN A 14 -11.88 12.32 -13.06
CA GLN A 14 -11.36 13.62 -13.46
C GLN A 14 -10.30 14.11 -12.47
N ASP A 15 -10.61 14.07 -11.16
CA ASP A 15 -9.65 14.42 -10.12
C ASP A 15 -8.40 13.53 -10.18
N ALA A 16 -8.60 12.21 -10.35
CA ALA A 16 -7.50 11.26 -10.47
C ALA A 16 -6.55 11.60 -11.64
N LYS A 17 -7.10 11.94 -12.82
CA LYS A 17 -6.32 12.37 -13.99
C LYS A 17 -5.57 13.68 -13.73
N GLU A 18 -6.23 14.67 -13.15
CA GLU A 18 -5.63 15.97 -12.88
C GLU A 18 -4.48 15.85 -11.88
N TRP A 19 -4.70 15.13 -10.78
CA TRP A 19 -3.69 14.98 -9.72
C TRP A 19 -2.49 14.16 -10.18
N THR A 20 -2.72 13.05 -10.91
CA THR A 20 -1.63 12.23 -11.45
C THR A 20 -0.82 12.98 -12.49
N LYS A 21 -1.46 13.74 -13.38
CA LYS A 21 -0.77 14.59 -14.35
C LYS A 21 0.07 15.67 -13.66
N LEU A 22 -0.46 16.32 -12.62
CA LEU A 22 0.27 17.33 -11.86
C LEU A 22 1.50 16.73 -11.17
N TRP A 23 1.37 15.56 -10.54
CA TRP A 23 2.50 14.84 -9.93
C TRP A 23 3.58 14.53 -10.96
N GLN A 24 3.21 13.89 -12.07
CA GLN A 24 4.15 13.47 -13.12
C GLN A 24 4.84 14.65 -13.81
N GLY A 25 4.14 15.79 -13.93
CA GLY A 25 4.73 17.02 -14.45
C GLY A 25 5.73 17.67 -13.50
N ASN A 26 5.43 17.70 -12.20
CA ASN A 26 6.31 18.29 -11.18
C ASN A 26 7.49 17.38 -10.80
N ASN A 27 7.37 16.07 -11.03
CA ASN A 27 8.33 15.06 -10.59
C ASN A 27 8.78 14.16 -11.76
N PRO A 28 9.40 14.74 -12.82
CA PRO A 28 9.70 14.02 -14.07
C PRO A 28 10.74 12.89 -13.91
N ASN A 29 11.50 12.90 -12.82
CA ASN A 29 12.53 11.91 -12.49
C ASN A 29 12.13 11.00 -11.32
N HIS A 30 10.85 10.97 -10.95
CA HIS A 30 10.31 10.08 -9.92
C HIS A 30 9.31 9.11 -10.53
N CYS A 31 8.99 8.05 -9.79
CA CYS A 31 8.03 7.06 -10.23
C CYS A 31 6.64 7.66 -10.44
N LYS A 32 5.99 7.22 -11.51
CA LYS A 32 4.63 7.66 -11.84
C LYS A 32 3.58 6.91 -11.02
N ALA A 33 3.88 5.66 -10.68
CA ALA A 33 3.03 4.74 -9.95
C ALA A 33 3.86 3.58 -9.39
N PHE A 34 3.25 2.83 -8.48
CA PHE A 34 3.79 1.59 -7.94
C PHE A 34 2.76 0.48 -8.15
N LEU A 35 3.18 -0.63 -8.73
CA LEU A 35 2.38 -1.84 -8.73
C LEU A 35 2.53 -2.51 -7.36
N ILE A 36 1.41 -2.70 -6.66
CA ILE A 36 1.36 -3.42 -5.39
C ILE A 36 0.76 -4.81 -5.67
N PRO A 37 1.52 -5.90 -5.52
CA PRO A 37 0.99 -7.25 -5.62
C PRO A 37 -0.18 -7.49 -4.65
N ALA A 38 -1.22 -8.19 -5.12
CA ALA A 38 -2.40 -8.46 -4.30
C ALA A 38 -2.10 -9.34 -3.08
N GLU A 39 -1.09 -10.22 -3.19
CA GLU A 39 -0.62 -11.07 -2.10
C GLU A 39 -0.11 -10.23 -0.92
N ASP A 40 0.66 -9.17 -1.16
CA ASP A 40 1.20 -8.33 -0.09
C ASP A 40 0.11 -7.60 0.68
N LEU A 41 -0.86 -7.04 -0.04
CA LEU A 41 -1.99 -6.39 0.60
C LEU A 41 -2.81 -7.42 1.42
N THR A 42 -2.90 -8.66 0.94
CA THR A 42 -3.56 -9.75 1.65
C THR A 42 -2.80 -10.12 2.94
N GLU A 43 -1.48 -10.24 2.88
CA GLU A 43 -0.63 -10.55 4.04
C GLU A 43 -0.65 -9.43 5.09
N VAL A 44 -0.62 -8.16 4.68
CA VAL A 44 -0.78 -7.02 5.60
C VAL A 44 -2.14 -7.07 6.30
N LEU A 45 -3.22 -7.34 5.57
CA LEU A 45 -4.56 -7.44 6.17
C LEU A 45 -4.70 -8.64 7.13
N LYS A 46 -4.00 -9.74 6.85
CA LYS A 46 -3.90 -10.89 7.77
C LYS A 46 -3.11 -10.54 9.02
N GLU A 47 -1.98 -9.85 8.88
CA GLU A 47 -1.17 -9.40 10.01
C GLU A 47 -1.95 -8.47 10.94
N MET A 48 -2.74 -7.57 10.37
CA MET A 48 -3.67 -6.70 11.10
C MET A 48 -4.85 -7.46 11.73
N ASN A 49 -4.97 -8.77 11.47
CA ASN A 49 -6.07 -9.63 11.90
C ASN A 49 -7.44 -9.08 11.44
N ILE A 50 -7.49 -8.46 10.26
CA ILE A 50 -8.70 -7.99 9.57
C ILE A 50 -9.19 -9.07 8.62
N LEU A 51 -8.26 -9.70 7.88
CA LEU A 51 -8.55 -10.82 7.01
C LEU A 51 -8.18 -12.13 7.71
N VAL A 52 -9.19 -12.87 8.16
CA VAL A 52 -9.01 -14.08 8.97
C VAL A 52 -9.26 -15.33 8.12
N GLN A 53 -8.31 -16.25 8.09
CA GLN A 53 -8.47 -17.53 7.41
C GLN A 53 -9.20 -18.53 8.31
N HIS A 54 -10.28 -19.12 7.81
CA HIS A 54 -10.97 -20.22 8.46
C HIS A 54 -10.37 -21.58 8.10
N PRO A 55 -10.57 -22.63 8.91
CA PRO A 55 -10.04 -23.98 8.64
C PRO A 55 -10.48 -24.60 7.32
N ASN A 56 -11.59 -24.14 6.75
CA ASN A 56 -12.11 -24.57 5.45
C ASN A 56 -11.43 -23.87 4.25
N GLY A 57 -10.41 -23.04 4.49
CA GLY A 57 -9.68 -22.30 3.47
C GLY A 57 -10.35 -21.00 3.01
N THR A 58 -11.52 -20.65 3.54
CA THR A 58 -12.17 -19.36 3.25
C THR A 58 -11.59 -18.24 4.09
N TYR A 59 -11.68 -17.01 3.58
CA TYR A 59 -11.32 -15.80 4.32
C TYR A 59 -12.57 -15.03 4.73
N VAL A 60 -12.56 -14.51 5.95
CA VAL A 60 -13.61 -13.64 6.49
C VAL A 60 -12.99 -12.32 6.90
N LEU A 61 -13.69 -11.22 6.58
CA LEU A 61 -13.32 -9.88 7.01
C LEU A 61 -13.93 -9.58 8.38
N ASP A 62 -13.12 -9.11 9.31
CA ASP A 62 -13.60 -8.56 10.59
C ASP A 62 -14.05 -7.10 10.40
N GLU A 63 -15.32 -6.92 10.07
CA GLU A 63 -15.92 -5.60 9.82
C GLU A 63 -15.83 -4.65 11.02
N ASN A 64 -15.68 -5.16 12.25
CA ASN A 64 -15.57 -4.32 13.44
C ASN A 64 -14.24 -3.57 13.51
N LYS A 65 -13.21 -4.07 12.82
CA LYS A 65 -11.88 -3.46 12.79
C LYS A 65 -11.70 -2.46 11.65
N LEU A 66 -12.53 -2.55 10.60
CA LEU A 66 -12.43 -1.70 9.41
C LEU A 66 -12.51 -0.18 9.70
N PRO A 67 -13.40 0.33 10.58
CA PRO A 67 -13.55 1.78 10.75
C PRO A 67 -12.28 2.51 11.19
N ASN A 68 -11.38 1.83 11.90
CA ASN A 68 -10.11 2.38 12.38
C ASN A 68 -8.90 1.61 11.81
N ALA A 69 -9.10 0.79 10.78
CA ALA A 69 -8.02 0.11 10.11
C ALA A 69 -7.24 1.09 9.22
N GLY A 70 -5.92 0.99 9.24
CA GLY A 70 -5.06 1.77 8.37
C GLY A 70 -3.82 0.99 7.99
N ILE A 71 -3.37 1.17 6.76
CA ILE A 71 -2.07 0.70 6.28
C ILE A 71 -1.24 1.95 6.05
N ARG A 72 0.04 1.91 6.45
CA ARG A 72 0.99 2.97 6.17
C ARG A 72 1.86 2.56 4.98
N SER A 73 2.20 3.55 4.16
CA SER A 73 3.25 3.37 3.16
C SER A 73 4.34 4.42 3.32
N TYR A 74 5.59 3.97 3.21
CA TYR A 74 6.78 4.80 3.23
C TYR A 74 7.43 4.80 1.84
N MET A 75 7.90 5.97 1.40
CA MET A 75 8.80 6.06 0.25
C MET A 75 10.19 5.57 0.68
N ALA A 76 10.77 4.68 -0.12
CA ALA A 76 12.13 4.17 0.08
C ALA A 76 12.89 4.13 -1.24
N ILE A 77 14.21 3.91 -1.15
CA ILE A 77 15.07 3.64 -2.29
C ILE A 77 15.81 2.33 -2.01
N ASP A 78 15.55 1.31 -2.83
CA ASP A 78 16.36 0.11 -2.88
C ASP A 78 17.61 0.39 -3.72
N THR A 79 18.75 0.49 -3.04
CA THR A 79 20.04 0.77 -3.69
C THR A 79 20.58 -0.42 -4.47
N THR A 80 19.99 -1.61 -4.33
CA THR A 80 20.39 -2.84 -5.03
C THR A 80 19.74 -2.99 -6.40
N ASP A 81 18.57 -2.38 -6.61
CA ASP A 81 17.86 -2.35 -7.90
C ASP A 81 18.52 -1.41 -8.94
N GLY A 82 19.59 -0.73 -8.55
CA GLY A 82 20.39 0.15 -9.40
C GLY A 82 19.73 1.51 -9.67
N PRO A 83 20.51 2.58 -9.87
CA PRO A 83 19.98 3.95 -9.98
C PRO A 83 19.41 4.27 -11.38
N GLY A 84 19.10 3.26 -12.18
CA GLY A 84 18.66 3.45 -13.57
C GLY A 84 17.23 3.99 -13.63
N LYS A 85 16.96 4.89 -14.58
CA LYS A 85 15.61 5.40 -14.84
C LYS A 85 14.61 4.27 -15.10
N ASP A 86 15.04 3.24 -15.83
CA ASP A 86 14.18 2.10 -16.18
C ASP A 86 13.71 1.30 -14.95
N ASN A 87 14.47 1.38 -13.86
CA ASN A 87 14.13 0.77 -12.56
C ASN A 87 13.51 1.78 -11.59
N GLY A 88 13.03 2.93 -12.10
CA GLY A 88 12.44 3.98 -11.28
C GLY A 88 13.43 4.56 -10.25
N TYR A 89 14.72 4.58 -10.56
CA TYR A 89 15.79 5.00 -9.65
C TYR A 89 15.87 4.19 -8.34
N GLY A 90 15.33 2.97 -8.34
CA GLY A 90 15.23 2.13 -7.15
C GLY A 90 14.14 2.58 -6.18
N GLU A 91 13.27 3.52 -6.54
CA GLU A 91 12.19 3.95 -5.66
C GLU A 91 11.21 2.80 -5.37
N LYS A 92 10.76 2.76 -4.12
CA LYS A 92 9.84 1.75 -3.58
C LYS A 92 8.79 2.40 -2.69
N LEU A 93 7.65 1.74 -2.62
CA LEU A 93 6.69 1.88 -1.53
C LEU A 93 6.83 0.69 -0.59
N VAL A 94 7.28 0.97 0.63
CA VAL A 94 7.27 0.01 1.73
C VAL A 94 5.92 0.09 2.41
N ILE A 95 5.26 -1.05 2.61
CA ILE A 95 3.90 -1.15 3.15
C ILE A 95 3.96 -1.80 4.54
N VAL A 96 3.24 -1.22 5.49
CA VAL A 96 3.21 -1.69 6.89
C VAL A 96 1.78 -1.66 7.42
N GLY A 97 1.34 -2.75 8.04
CA GLY A 97 0.07 -2.80 8.78
C GLY A 97 0.13 -1.92 10.02
N THR A 98 -1.00 -1.41 10.51
CA THR A 98 -1.02 -0.58 11.73
C THR A 98 -2.02 -1.07 12.77
N THR A 99 -1.74 -0.75 14.04
CA THR A 99 -2.70 -0.82 15.13
C THR A 99 -3.15 0.58 15.51
N TYR A 100 -4.45 0.77 15.69
CA TYR A 100 -5.00 2.05 16.11
C TYR A 100 -5.23 2.09 17.62
N SER A 101 -4.77 3.17 18.26
CA SER A 101 -5.04 3.44 19.67
C SER A 101 -6.11 4.52 19.82
N ASP A 102 -7.27 4.14 20.35
CA ASP A 102 -8.37 5.08 20.61
C ASP A 102 -8.03 6.17 21.62
N LYS A 103 -7.08 5.90 22.52
CA LYS A 103 -6.66 6.85 23.57
C LYS A 103 -5.81 7.98 23.00
N THR A 104 -4.92 7.65 22.07
CA THR A 104 -3.98 8.61 21.49
C THR A 104 -4.40 9.10 20.12
N LYS A 105 -5.38 8.44 19.48
CA LYS A 105 -5.82 8.69 18.10
C LYS A 105 -4.67 8.56 17.09
N VAL A 106 -3.75 7.62 17.36
CA VAL A 106 -2.54 7.36 16.57
C VAL A 106 -2.55 5.94 16.03
N HIS A 107 -2.12 5.79 14.79
CA HIS A 107 -1.75 4.52 14.18
C HIS A 107 -0.28 4.21 14.46
N SER A 108 -0.02 3.09 15.14
CA SER A 108 1.31 2.55 15.37
C SER A 108 1.59 1.42 14.39
N ASP A 109 2.77 1.45 13.78
CA ASP A 109 3.18 0.44 12.80
C ASP A 109 3.36 -0.93 13.47
N ILE A 110 2.89 -1.98 12.80
CA ILE A 110 3.14 -3.35 13.19
C ILE A 110 4.51 -3.73 12.62
N ILE A 111 5.50 -3.80 13.50
CA ILE A 111 6.84 -4.29 13.16
C ILE A 111 7.11 -5.48 14.07
N LYS A 112 7.04 -6.68 13.52
CA LYS A 112 7.38 -7.92 14.23
C LYS A 112 8.89 -7.98 14.47
N ASN A 113 9.28 -8.46 15.64
CA ASN A 113 10.68 -8.68 16.02
C ASN A 113 11.57 -7.44 15.81
N GLN A 114 11.20 -6.27 16.37
CA GLN A 114 11.95 -5.00 16.34
C GLN A 114 13.47 -5.08 16.64
N GLN A 115 14.02 -6.26 16.93
CA GLN A 115 15.41 -6.58 17.21
C GLN A 115 16.14 -7.44 16.15
N ASP A 116 15.48 -8.09 15.18
CA ASP A 116 16.17 -8.89 14.16
C ASP A 116 16.05 -8.25 12.75
N PRO A 117 17.07 -7.49 12.30
CA PRO A 117 17.06 -6.80 11.01
C PRO A 117 17.13 -7.75 9.80
N THR A 118 17.24 -9.06 10.01
CA THR A 118 17.42 -10.05 8.93
C THR A 118 16.22 -10.97 8.74
N SER A 119 15.21 -10.90 9.62
CA SER A 119 14.05 -11.78 9.52
C SER A 119 13.08 -11.29 8.43
N LYS A 120 12.73 -12.16 7.48
CA LYS A 120 11.74 -11.89 6.40
C LYS A 120 10.28 -11.82 6.90
N ASP A 121 10.06 -11.90 8.22
CA ASP A 121 8.75 -11.84 8.87
C ASP A 121 8.69 -10.64 9.84
N SER A 122 9.24 -9.50 9.43
CA SER A 122 9.25 -8.26 10.20
C SER A 122 7.92 -7.48 10.15
N GLY A 123 6.95 -7.93 9.35
CA GLY A 123 5.71 -7.17 9.08
C GLY A 123 5.91 -5.99 8.13
N ILE A 124 7.09 -5.87 7.53
CA ILE A 124 7.45 -4.84 6.55
C ILE A 124 7.45 -5.49 5.17
N TYR A 125 6.60 -4.99 4.27
CA TYR A 125 6.42 -5.54 2.94
C TYR A 125 6.96 -4.56 1.91
N ASP A 126 7.90 -4.98 1.08
CA ASP A 126 8.44 -4.17 -0.01
C ASP A 126 8.62 -5.02 -1.27
N PHE A 127 7.52 -5.19 -2.01
CA PHE A 127 7.51 -5.86 -3.30
C PHE A 127 6.87 -4.98 -4.37
N THR A 128 6.94 -3.67 -4.16
CA THR A 128 6.39 -2.72 -5.11
C THR A 128 7.31 -2.58 -6.30
N GLN A 129 6.71 -2.57 -7.49
CA GLN A 129 7.45 -2.38 -8.72
C GLN A 129 7.20 -0.97 -9.24
N PRO A 130 8.25 -0.13 -9.31
CA PRO A 130 8.10 1.23 -9.81
C PRO A 130 7.77 1.25 -11.31
N CYS A 131 6.91 2.17 -11.72
CA CYS A 131 6.67 2.52 -13.12
C CYS A 131 7.72 3.57 -13.54
N PRO A 132 8.73 3.19 -14.36
CA PRO A 132 8.52 3.05 -15.80
C PRO A 132 8.48 1.62 -16.39
N SER A 133 9.09 0.61 -15.77
CA SER A 133 9.19 -0.74 -16.37
C SER A 133 7.89 -1.56 -16.29
N THR A 134 7.02 -1.24 -15.34
CA THR A 134 5.76 -1.97 -15.08
C THR A 134 4.52 -1.13 -15.33
N CYS A 135 4.67 0.02 -16.01
CA CYS A 135 3.54 0.88 -16.31
C CYS A 135 2.52 0.19 -17.22
N ASP A 136 1.24 0.35 -16.87
CA ASP A 136 0.18 0.25 -17.86
C ASP A 136 0.14 1.54 -18.70
N VAL A 137 0.84 1.53 -19.83
CA VAL A 137 0.89 2.65 -20.78
C VAL A 137 -0.45 2.95 -21.45
N THR A 138 -1.44 2.05 -21.31
CA THR A 138 -2.80 2.24 -21.84
C THR A 138 -3.73 2.90 -20.83
N SER A 139 -3.29 3.01 -19.57
CA SER A 139 -4.07 3.61 -18.50
C SER A 139 -4.36 5.09 -18.76
N PRO A 140 -5.60 5.56 -18.50
CA PRO A 140 -5.93 6.99 -18.59
C PRO A 140 -5.21 7.86 -17.54
N LEU A 141 -4.45 7.25 -16.63
CA LEU A 141 -3.63 7.90 -15.60
C LEU A 141 -2.13 7.98 -15.98
N PHE A 142 -1.75 7.37 -17.10
CA PHE A 142 -0.39 7.46 -17.64
C PHE A 142 -0.25 8.74 -18.48
N ASN A 143 0.65 9.66 -18.08
CA ASN A 143 0.90 10.94 -18.75
C ASN A 143 2.36 11.09 -19.18
#